data_AF-A0A969C2B2-F1
#
_entry.id   AF-A0A969C2B2-F1
#
_cell.length_a   1.000
_cell.length_b   1.000
_cell.length_c   1.000
_cell.angle_alpha   90.00
_cell.angle_beta   90.00
_cell.angle_gamma   90.00
#
_symmetry.space_group_name_H-M   'P 1'
#
loop_
_entity.id
_entity.type
_entity.pdbx_description
1 polymer ?
#
loop_
_entity_poly.entity_id
_entity_poly.type
_entity_poly.pdbx_seq_one_letter_code
_entity_poly.pdbx_strand_id
1 'polypeptide(L)'
;MSIAFLPSFLKRPLYRLFFGYKIGKRVKIGFSIIDANECLIDDDVTIGHLNALIGIKKLTIGDHTRIGHLNIIRGGDEVNLGRYTEIIRLNEINSIPDPIIVTPAEPKFILGDGSIITTSHKIDFTDRVEFGKRVILGGRNSSLWTHNRQQTKP
;
A
#
# COMPACT_ATOMS: atom_id res chain seq x y z
N MET A 1 -9.22 14.51 8.23
CA MET A 1 -7.83 14.70 7.76
C MET A 1 -6.96 15.44 8.81
N SER A 2 -6.97 14.99 10.08
CA SER A 2 -6.25 15.65 11.20
C SER A 2 -5.31 14.70 11.99
N ILE A 3 -5.44 13.38 11.84
CA ILE A 3 -4.66 12.37 12.58
C ILE A 3 -3.22 12.25 12.08
N ALA A 4 -2.95 12.65 10.84
CA ALA A 4 -1.61 12.58 10.22
C ALA A 4 -0.54 13.32 11.04
N PHE A 5 -0.92 14.42 11.70
CA PHE A 5 -0.03 15.32 12.46
C PHE A 5 0.27 14.86 13.89
N LEU A 6 -0.38 13.79 14.37
CA LEU A 6 -0.23 13.37 15.76
C LEU A 6 1.03 12.50 15.96
N PRO A 7 1.67 12.55 17.14
CA PRO A 7 2.73 11.64 17.52
C PRO A 7 2.33 10.17 17.33
N SER A 8 3.29 9.32 16.95
CA SER A 8 3.06 7.91 16.60
C SER A 8 2.34 7.10 17.70
N PHE A 9 2.59 7.43 18.98
CA PHE A 9 1.93 6.77 20.11
C PHE A 9 0.44 7.09 20.23
N LEU A 10 -0.02 8.25 19.75
CA LEU A 10 -1.44 8.64 19.72
C LEU A 10 -2.16 8.11 18.48
N LYS A 11 -1.46 7.85 17.38
CA LYS A 11 -2.10 7.38 16.14
C LYS A 11 -2.82 6.04 16.32
N ARG A 12 -2.19 5.09 17.02
CA ARG A 12 -2.75 3.74 17.23
C ARG A 12 -4.13 3.75 17.89
N PRO A 13 -4.34 4.38 19.08
CA PRO A 13 -5.67 4.43 19.69
C PRO A 13 -6.67 5.20 18.83
N LEU A 14 -6.25 6.26 18.12
CA LEU A 14 -7.16 7.06 17.29
C LEU A 14 -7.64 6.31 16.05
N TYR A 15 -6.76 5.59 15.35
CA TYR A 15 -7.18 4.77 14.23
C TYR A 15 -8.12 3.64 14.66
N ARG A 16 -7.86 3.02 15.82
CA ARG A 16 -8.77 2.01 16.39
C ARG A 16 -10.13 2.62 16.76
N LEU A 17 -10.13 3.77 17.44
CA LEU A 17 -11.33 4.39 17.99
C LEU A 17 -12.21 5.04 16.91
N PHE A 18 -11.60 5.75 15.95
CA PHE A 18 -12.34 6.54 14.96
C PHE A 18 -12.59 5.80 13.65
N PHE A 19 -11.77 4.80 13.30
CA PHE A 19 -11.88 4.08 12.03
C PHE A 19 -12.07 2.56 12.19
N GLY A 20 -12.11 2.05 13.43
CA GLY A 20 -12.26 0.61 13.69
C GLY A 20 -11.06 -0.24 13.24
N TYR A 21 -9.91 0.36 12.96
CA TYR A 21 -8.74 -0.34 12.42
C TYR A 21 -8.17 -1.35 13.41
N LYS A 22 -7.78 -2.52 12.91
CA LYS A 22 -7.11 -3.56 13.69
C LYS A 22 -5.60 -3.38 13.57
N ILE A 23 -4.99 -2.77 14.59
CA ILE A 23 -3.54 -2.51 14.59
C ILE A 23 -2.90 -3.36 15.70
N GLY A 24 -1.83 -4.09 15.41
CA GLY A 24 -1.08 -4.94 16.33
C GLY A 24 -0.24 -4.17 17.35
N LYS A 25 0.63 -4.89 18.06
CA LYS A 25 1.60 -4.40 19.05
C LYS A 25 2.87 -3.88 18.37
N ARG A 26 3.56 -2.96 19.03
CA ARG A 26 4.86 -2.38 18.59
C ARG A 26 4.87 -1.73 17.18
N VAL A 27 3.69 -1.52 16.59
CA VAL A 27 3.53 -0.79 15.33
C VAL A 27 3.99 0.66 15.47
N LYS A 28 4.80 1.12 14.52
CA LYS A 28 5.28 2.51 14.44
C LYS A 28 4.79 3.15 13.15
N ILE A 29 4.06 4.25 13.25
CA ILE A 29 3.57 5.02 12.10
C ILE A 29 4.14 6.43 12.22
N GLY A 30 5.02 6.81 11.28
CA GLY A 30 5.58 8.15 11.16
C GLY A 30 4.55 9.17 10.71
N PHE A 31 5.00 10.32 10.22
CA PHE A 31 4.14 11.39 9.69
C PHE A 31 3.53 10.98 8.34
N SER A 32 2.55 10.09 8.38
CA SER A 32 1.94 9.44 7.23
C SER A 32 0.43 9.38 7.37
N ILE A 33 -0.24 9.28 6.22
CA ILE A 33 -1.68 9.13 6.08
C ILE A 33 -1.99 7.67 5.76
N ILE A 34 -2.97 7.12 6.47
CA ILE A 34 -3.60 5.83 6.17
C ILE A 34 -5.09 6.10 6.13
N ASP A 35 -5.69 5.86 4.97
CA ASP A 35 -7.10 6.02 4.66
C ASP A 35 -7.55 4.80 3.86
N ALA A 36 -8.25 3.92 4.55
CA ALA A 36 -8.81 2.68 4.04
C ALA A 36 -10.17 2.37 4.69
N ASN A 37 -11.04 1.62 4.02
CA ASN A 37 -12.33 1.22 4.61
C ASN A 37 -12.13 0.11 5.66
N GLU A 38 -11.33 -0.90 5.31
CA GLU A 38 -10.91 -1.97 6.19
C GLU A 38 -9.39 -1.98 6.30
N CYS A 39 -8.87 -2.00 7.53
CA CYS A 39 -7.43 -1.94 7.77
C CYS A 39 -7.01 -2.91 8.88
N LEU A 40 -6.12 -3.83 8.51
CA LEU A 40 -5.42 -4.74 9.40
C LEU A 40 -3.91 -4.50 9.27
N ILE A 41 -3.27 -4.17 10.39
CA ILE A 41 -1.81 -4.03 10.50
C ILE A 41 -1.36 -4.92 11.64
N ASP A 42 -0.53 -5.91 11.36
CA ASP A 42 -0.03 -6.86 12.37
C ASP A 42 1.08 -6.27 13.24
N ASP A 43 1.62 -7.09 14.13
CA ASP A 43 2.68 -6.72 15.07
C ASP A 43 3.98 -6.30 14.35
N ASP A 44 4.76 -5.44 14.99
CA ASP A 44 6.12 -5.06 14.57
C ASP A 44 6.23 -4.35 13.21
N VAL A 45 5.11 -3.89 12.64
CA VAL A 45 5.09 -3.09 11.41
C VAL A 45 5.69 -1.71 11.64
N THR A 46 6.55 -1.27 10.72
CA THR A 46 7.08 0.11 10.69
C THR A 46 6.69 0.79 9.39
N ILE A 47 5.96 1.90 9.50
CA ILE A 47 5.65 2.82 8.42
C ILE A 47 6.39 4.12 8.70
N GLY A 48 7.35 4.49 7.85
CA GLY A 48 8.10 5.73 7.99
C GLY A 48 7.26 6.98 7.72
N HIS A 49 7.92 8.13 7.60
CA HIS A 49 7.31 9.42 7.31
C HIS A 49 6.92 9.61 5.83
N LEU A 50 5.97 10.53 5.64
CA LEU A 50 5.51 11.06 4.35
C LEU A 50 4.98 9.99 3.41
N ASN A 51 4.45 8.89 3.95
CA ASN A 51 3.70 7.93 3.14
C ASN A 51 2.23 8.36 3.03
N ALA A 52 1.64 8.11 1.87
CA ALA A 52 0.23 8.35 1.59
C ALA A 52 -0.42 7.04 1.14
N LEU A 53 -1.13 6.38 2.04
CA LEU A 53 -1.97 5.21 1.75
C LEU A 53 -3.42 5.70 1.73
N ILE A 54 -4.03 5.86 0.54
CA ILE A 54 -5.29 6.62 0.38
C ILE A 54 -6.29 5.90 -0.50
N GLY A 55 -7.56 5.89 -0.09
CA GLY A 55 -8.68 5.37 -0.89
C GLY A 55 -8.60 3.86 -1.13
N ILE A 56 -8.00 3.11 -0.20
CA ILE A 56 -7.87 1.65 -0.31
C ILE A 56 -9.11 1.00 0.30
N LYS A 57 -9.82 0.10 -0.40
CA LYS A 57 -10.97 -0.57 0.23
C LYS A 57 -10.52 -1.49 1.37
N LYS A 58 -9.58 -2.39 1.09
CA LYS A 58 -9.01 -3.31 2.10
C LYS A 58 -7.48 -3.24 2.13
N LEU A 59 -6.94 -2.84 3.27
CA LEU A 59 -5.50 -2.80 3.52
C LEU A 59 -5.11 -3.88 4.54
N THR A 60 -4.20 -4.77 4.15
CA THR A 60 -3.60 -5.78 5.04
C THR A 60 -2.08 -5.63 5.02
N ILE A 61 -1.48 -5.53 6.21
CA ILE A 61 -0.03 -5.44 6.39
C ILE A 61 0.41 -6.50 7.40
N GLY A 62 1.13 -7.52 6.94
CA GLY A 62 1.63 -8.63 7.76
C GLY A 62 2.78 -8.21 8.68
N ASP A 63 3.07 -9.06 9.67
CA ASP A 63 4.07 -8.76 10.70
C ASP A 63 5.47 -8.46 10.13
N HIS A 64 6.24 -7.67 10.88
CA HIS A 64 7.61 -7.26 10.54
C HIS A 64 7.75 -6.53 9.18
N THR A 65 6.65 -6.10 8.56
CA THR A 65 6.68 -5.32 7.32
C THR A 65 7.27 -3.93 7.56
N ARG A 66 8.11 -3.48 6.64
CA ARG A 66 8.67 -2.13 6.62
C ARG A 66 8.23 -1.38 5.37
N ILE A 67 7.48 -0.30 5.57
CA ILE A 67 7.27 0.73 4.56
C ILE A 67 8.19 1.90 4.95
N GLY A 68 9.18 2.23 4.11
CA GLY A 68 10.11 3.33 4.40
C GLY A 68 9.46 4.70 4.24
N HIS A 69 9.95 5.55 3.35
CA HIS A 69 9.53 6.95 3.29
C HIS A 69 9.02 7.36 1.92
N LEU A 70 8.12 8.33 1.87
CA LEU A 70 7.69 8.99 0.63
C LEU A 70 7.10 8.01 -0.41
N ASN A 71 6.47 6.91 0.02
CA ASN A 71 5.72 6.05 -0.88
C ASN A 71 4.27 6.53 -0.99
N ILE A 72 3.71 6.41 -2.19
CA ILE A 72 2.30 6.63 -2.45
C ILE A 72 1.69 5.29 -2.80
N ILE A 73 0.64 4.90 -2.07
CA ILE A 73 -0.19 3.73 -2.38
C ILE A 73 -1.64 4.21 -2.44
N ARG A 74 -2.25 4.18 -3.62
CA ARG A 74 -3.56 4.82 -3.83
C ARG A 74 -4.55 3.90 -4.51
N GLY A 75 -5.77 3.86 -3.99
CA GLY A 75 -6.90 3.20 -4.63
C GLY A 75 -6.90 1.68 -4.48
N GLY A 76 -7.81 1.06 -5.23
CA GLY A 76 -7.91 -0.39 -5.38
C GLY A 76 -8.79 -1.07 -4.34
N ASP A 77 -9.16 -2.30 -4.68
CA ASP A 77 -10.01 -3.16 -3.87
C ASP A 77 -9.21 -3.79 -2.72
N GLU A 78 -7.96 -4.17 -2.98
CA GLU A 78 -7.10 -4.77 -1.98
C GLU A 78 -5.63 -4.36 -2.16
N VAL A 79 -5.01 -3.98 -1.05
CA VAL A 79 -3.55 -3.87 -0.92
C VAL A 79 -3.14 -4.84 0.18
N ASN A 80 -2.40 -5.88 -0.19
CA ASN A 80 -1.94 -6.91 0.72
C ASN A 80 -0.41 -6.99 0.71
N LEU A 81 0.19 -6.59 1.83
CA LEU A 81 1.61 -6.75 2.08
C LEU A 81 1.81 -7.94 3.02
N GLY A 82 2.44 -8.99 2.52
CA GLY A 82 2.78 -10.19 3.29
C GLY A 82 3.78 -9.92 4.40
N ARG A 83 4.12 -10.96 5.16
CA ARG A 83 5.04 -10.86 6.30
C ARG A 83 6.46 -10.56 5.84
N TYR A 84 7.23 -9.84 6.65
CA TYR A 84 8.63 -9.51 6.36
C TYR A 84 8.84 -8.81 5.00
N THR A 85 7.81 -8.12 4.48
CA THR A 85 7.95 -7.38 3.23
C THR A 85 8.61 -6.03 3.46
N GLU A 86 9.25 -5.50 2.41
CA GLU A 86 9.84 -4.16 2.45
C GLU A 86 9.51 -3.34 1.20
N ILE A 87 8.94 -2.16 1.40
CA ILE A 87 8.79 -1.13 0.36
C ILE A 87 9.68 0.04 0.75
N ILE A 88 10.80 0.25 0.05
CA ILE A 88 11.85 1.15 0.54
C ILE A 88 11.41 2.62 0.46
N ARG A 89 11.40 3.26 -0.71
CA ARG A 89 11.03 4.69 -0.80
C ARG A 89 10.67 5.16 -2.20
N LEU A 90 9.93 6.27 -2.25
CA LEU A 90 9.61 7.00 -3.49
C LEU A 90 8.86 6.16 -4.52
N ASN A 91 8.24 5.05 -4.13
CA ASN A 91 7.44 4.25 -5.04
C ASN A 91 6.04 4.85 -5.19
N GLU A 92 5.50 4.75 -6.39
CA GLU A 92 4.14 5.14 -6.73
C GLU A 92 3.38 3.87 -7.13
N ILE A 93 2.47 3.42 -6.28
CA ILE A 93 1.71 2.18 -6.43
C ILE A 93 0.23 2.56 -6.47
N ASN A 94 -0.35 2.69 -7.65
CA ASN A 94 -1.67 3.31 -7.82
C ASN A 94 -2.63 2.42 -8.61
N SER A 95 -3.90 2.45 -8.20
CA SER A 95 -5.03 2.08 -9.04
C SER A 95 -5.77 3.37 -9.40
N ILE A 96 -6.35 3.43 -10.60
CA ILE A 96 -7.25 4.53 -10.97
C ILE A 96 -8.41 4.58 -9.96
N PRO A 97 -8.66 5.73 -9.31
CA PRO A 97 -9.86 5.93 -8.49
C PRO A 97 -11.10 5.98 -9.38
N ASP A 98 -12.18 5.33 -8.96
CA ASP A 98 -13.47 5.30 -9.66
C ASP A 98 -13.34 5.07 -11.18
N PRO A 99 -12.68 3.98 -11.61
CA PRO A 99 -12.37 3.77 -13.02
C PRO A 99 -13.66 3.50 -13.81
N ILE A 100 -13.70 4.01 -15.04
CA ILE A 100 -14.70 3.59 -16.02
C ILE A 100 -14.25 2.24 -16.58
N ILE A 101 -14.85 1.17 -16.08
CA ILE A 101 -14.49 -0.20 -16.41
C ILE A 101 -15.25 -0.63 -17.68
N VAL A 102 -14.52 -0.89 -18.76
CA VAL A 102 -15.07 -1.48 -20.01
C VAL A 102 -14.81 -2.99 -20.13
N THR A 103 -13.87 -3.50 -19.33
CA THR A 103 -13.50 -4.92 -19.21
C THR A 103 -13.36 -5.25 -17.73
N PRO A 104 -13.89 -6.37 -17.21
CA PRO A 104 -13.75 -6.74 -15.80
C PRO A 104 -12.30 -6.63 -15.32
N ALA A 105 -12.11 -6.00 -14.16
CA ALA A 105 -10.81 -5.79 -13.54
C ALA A 105 -10.88 -6.08 -12.05
N GLU A 106 -9.80 -6.61 -11.49
CA GLU A 106 -9.62 -6.87 -10.07
C GLU A 106 -8.43 -6.05 -9.54
N PRO A 107 -8.65 -4.80 -9.10
CA PRO A 107 -7.57 -3.88 -8.71
C PRO A 107 -6.98 -4.28 -7.35
N LYS A 108 -6.17 -5.34 -7.37
CA LYS A 108 -5.53 -5.95 -6.21
C LYS A 108 -4.01 -5.88 -6.36
N PHE A 109 -3.36 -5.27 -5.39
CA PHE A 109 -1.91 -5.26 -5.27
C PHE A 109 -1.48 -6.21 -4.15
N ILE A 110 -0.69 -7.22 -4.51
CA ILE A 110 -0.24 -8.26 -3.58
C ILE A 110 1.29 -8.33 -3.61
N LEU A 111 1.91 -8.17 -2.45
CA LEU A 111 3.33 -8.37 -2.24
C LEU A 111 3.53 -9.56 -1.29
N GLY A 112 3.92 -10.72 -1.81
CA GLY A 112 4.06 -11.94 -1.03
C GLY A 112 5.16 -11.89 0.04
N ASP A 113 5.13 -12.85 0.98
CA ASP A 113 6.04 -12.87 2.13
C ASP A 113 7.52 -12.76 1.74
N GLY A 114 8.26 -11.92 2.47
CA GLY A 114 9.70 -11.70 2.28
C GLY A 114 10.06 -10.97 0.98
N SER A 115 9.09 -10.39 0.29
CA SER A 115 9.33 -9.67 -0.96
C SER A 115 9.65 -8.19 -0.74
N ILE A 116 10.45 -7.64 -1.65
CA ILE A 116 11.01 -6.30 -1.54
C ILE A 116 10.73 -5.50 -2.81
N ILE A 117 10.22 -4.29 -2.65
CA ILE A 117 10.19 -3.28 -3.70
C ILE A 117 11.17 -2.20 -3.32
N THR A 118 12.15 -1.97 -4.19
CA THR A 118 13.24 -1.04 -3.90
C THR A 118 12.80 0.42 -4.04
N THR A 119 13.31 1.18 -5.00
CA THR A 119 13.17 2.65 -4.98
C THR A 119 12.66 3.21 -6.30
N SER A 120 11.69 4.12 -6.23
CA SER A 120 11.23 4.90 -7.39
C SER A 120 10.61 4.07 -8.51
N HIS A 121 9.92 2.97 -8.19
CA HIS A 121 9.12 2.24 -9.16
C HIS A 121 7.73 2.86 -9.32
N LYS A 122 7.15 2.71 -10.51
CA LYS A 122 5.76 3.01 -10.82
C LYS A 122 5.00 1.72 -11.06
N ILE A 123 3.98 1.46 -10.27
CA ILE A 123 3.19 0.23 -10.35
C ILE A 123 1.73 0.66 -10.47
N ASP A 124 1.17 0.49 -11.65
CA ASP A 124 -0.26 0.65 -11.86
C ASP A 124 -0.96 -0.70 -11.71
N PHE A 125 -1.84 -0.81 -10.71
CA PHE A 125 -2.63 -2.00 -10.40
C PHE A 125 -4.14 -1.73 -10.53
N THR A 126 -4.53 -0.97 -11.55
CA THR A 126 -5.97 -0.82 -11.91
C THR A 126 -6.61 -2.17 -12.29
N ASP A 127 -5.77 -3.18 -12.56
CA ASP A 127 -6.09 -4.60 -12.47
C ASP A 127 -4.98 -5.29 -11.65
N ARG A 128 -5.02 -6.61 -11.51
CA ARG A 128 -4.20 -7.34 -10.54
C ARG A 128 -2.68 -7.26 -10.81
N VAL A 129 -1.92 -6.89 -9.79
CA VAL A 129 -0.45 -7.04 -9.75
C VAL A 129 -0.10 -7.88 -8.53
N GLU A 130 0.55 -9.01 -8.76
CA GLU A 130 0.97 -9.93 -7.70
C GLU A 130 2.47 -10.26 -7.82
N PHE A 131 3.20 -9.99 -6.74
CA PHE A 131 4.54 -10.51 -6.53
C PHE A 131 4.45 -11.73 -5.61
N GLY A 132 5.04 -12.84 -6.03
CA GLY A 132 5.13 -14.06 -5.22
C GLY A 132 5.97 -13.86 -3.95
N LYS A 133 6.28 -14.96 -3.27
CA LYS A 133 7.11 -14.94 -2.06
C LYS A 133 8.60 -14.79 -2.40
N ARG A 134 9.34 -14.03 -1.59
CA ARG A 134 10.79 -13.82 -1.72
C ARG A 134 11.21 -13.27 -3.08
N VAL A 135 10.41 -12.36 -3.62
CA VAL A 135 10.67 -11.67 -4.89
C VAL A 135 11.23 -10.28 -4.61
N ILE A 136 12.21 -9.84 -5.39
CA ILE A 136 12.74 -8.48 -5.30
C ILE A 136 12.48 -7.75 -6.62
N LEU A 137 11.69 -6.68 -6.59
CA LEU A 137 11.70 -5.67 -7.64
C LEU A 137 12.87 -4.71 -7.36
N GLY A 138 14.03 -5.09 -7.89
CA GLY A 138 15.27 -4.36 -7.74
C GLY A 138 15.45 -3.21 -8.74
N GLY A 139 16.47 -2.38 -8.50
CA GLY A 139 16.80 -1.26 -9.36
C GLY A 139 16.01 0.00 -9.02
N ARG A 140 15.75 0.85 -10.03
CA ARG A 140 14.95 2.08 -9.90
C ARG A 140 14.22 2.36 -11.20
N ASN A 141 13.10 3.09 -11.13
CA ASN A 141 12.36 3.60 -12.29
C ASN A 141 11.74 2.55 -13.22
N SER A 142 11.56 1.30 -12.77
CA SER A 142 10.73 0.33 -13.51
C SER A 142 9.26 0.76 -13.49
N SER A 143 8.53 0.38 -14.54
CA SER A 143 7.10 0.65 -14.66
C SER A 143 6.32 -0.63 -14.95
N LEU A 144 5.29 -0.92 -14.16
CA LEU A 144 4.32 -1.99 -14.39
C LEU A 144 2.95 -1.36 -14.66
N TRP A 145 2.25 -1.84 -15.70
CA TRP A 145 0.93 -1.37 -16.08
C TRP A 145 0.04 -2.55 -16.43
N THR A 146 -1.18 -2.56 -15.92
CA THR A 146 -2.17 -3.60 -16.25
C THR A 146 -3.21 -3.15 -17.27
N HIS A 147 -3.17 -1.89 -17.68
CA HIS A 147 -4.12 -1.31 -18.60
C HIS A 147 -3.44 -0.37 -19.58
N ASN A 148 -4.15 -0.04 -20.66
CA ASN A 148 -3.78 1.03 -21.58
C ASN A 148 -4.73 2.21 -21.43
N ARG A 149 -4.21 3.43 -21.61
CA ARG A 149 -5.03 4.66 -21.64
C ARG A 149 -5.84 4.84 -22.93
N GLN A 150 -5.63 3.98 -23.92
CA GLN A 150 -6.25 4.06 -25.24
C GLN A 150 -6.99 2.76 -25.54
N GLN A 151 -8.19 2.90 -26.08
CA GLN A 151 -8.90 1.78 -26.69
C GLN A 151 -8.20 1.43 -28.01
N THR A 152 -7.31 0.45 -27.97
CA THR A 152 -6.69 -0.10 -29.17
C THR A 152 -7.71 -1.00 -29.86
N LYS A 153 -8.00 -0.73 -31.14
CA LYS A 153 -8.72 -1.69 -31.97
C LYS A 153 -7.82 -2.92 -32.18
N PRO A 154 -8.38 -4.14 -32.25
CA PRO A 154 -7.61 -5.33 -32.60
C PRO A 154 -6.92 -5.20 -33.97
#